data_AF-A0A534WA04-F1
#
_entry.id   AF-A0A534WA04-F1
#
_cell.length_a   1.000
_cell.length_b   1.000
_cell.length_c   1.000
_cell.angle_alpha   90.00
_cell.angle_beta   90.00
_cell.angle_gamma   90.00
#
_symmetry.space_group_name_H-M   'P 1'
#
loop_
_entity.id
_entity.type
_entity.pdbx_description
1 polymer ?
#
loop_
_entity_poly.entity_id
_entity_poly.type
_entity_poly.pdbx_seq_one_letter_code
_entity_poly.pdbx_strand_id
1 'polypeptide(L)'
;MRRPRPDPRQRELPARAKGELRTAARPDRGGGPARKARGRELQAHRRHAEGEGELHGLRRQTGVAGPGAAQQCELHWKNNYTIDPEGRVYKCPVVAGIPGLEVAHVAGTGPEKVAPLVALRPWEKCGDCPYLPVCVGGCLGGKYLKTGRMDEVACKKEKYELSFRETIVRRYLAEFPVTEVSSPATAAA
;
A
#
# COMPACT_ATOMS: atom_id res chain seq x y z
N MET A 1 -2.26 -57.99 12.75
CA MET A 1 -1.26 -56.95 13.06
C MET A 1 -0.80 -56.32 11.75
N ARG A 2 -1.13 -55.04 11.48
CA ARG A 2 -0.82 -54.34 10.23
C ARG A 2 0.46 -53.50 10.42
N ARG A 3 1.43 -53.65 9.51
CA ARG A 3 2.69 -52.87 9.51
C ARG A 3 2.42 -51.40 9.18
N PRO A 4 3.11 -50.44 9.83
CA PRO A 4 2.98 -49.01 9.51
C PRO A 4 3.58 -48.70 8.13
N ARG A 5 2.98 -47.73 7.42
CA ARG A 5 3.48 -47.22 6.13
C ARG A 5 4.68 -46.28 6.36
N PRO A 6 5.72 -46.32 5.50
CA PRO A 6 6.89 -45.45 5.63
C PRO A 6 6.60 -43.98 5.27
N ASP A 7 7.35 -43.09 5.93
CA ASP A 7 7.28 -41.62 5.84
C ASP A 7 7.79 -41.10 4.48
N PRO A 8 7.03 -40.24 3.76
CA PRO A 8 7.45 -39.68 2.48
C PRO A 8 8.64 -38.69 2.53
N ARG A 9 9.20 -38.39 3.71
CA ARG A 9 10.34 -37.44 3.86
C ARG A 9 11.73 -38.06 3.67
N GLN A 10 11.84 -39.37 3.42
CA GLN A 10 13.15 -40.05 3.29
C GLN A 10 13.60 -40.30 1.83
N ARG A 11 13.23 -39.43 0.89
CA ARG A 11 13.74 -39.53 -0.49
C ARG A 11 15.08 -38.81 -0.60
N GLU A 12 16.16 -39.58 -0.48
CA GLU A 12 17.54 -39.12 -0.68
C GLU A 12 17.75 -38.53 -2.08
N LEU A 13 18.40 -37.36 -2.14
CA LEU A 13 18.86 -36.69 -3.36
C LEU A 13 20.23 -37.26 -3.76
N PRO A 14 20.47 -37.62 -5.03
CA PRO A 14 21.76 -38.15 -5.46
C PRO A 14 22.84 -37.07 -5.53
N ALA A 15 24.03 -37.45 -5.10
CA ALA A 15 25.27 -36.70 -5.17
C ALA A 15 25.89 -36.70 -6.59
N ARG A 16 26.53 -35.56 -6.94
CA ARG A 16 27.47 -35.22 -8.05
C ARG A 16 26.91 -34.01 -8.83
N ALA A 17 27.65 -32.92 -9.07
CA ALA A 17 29.05 -32.84 -9.44
C ALA A 17 29.73 -31.59 -8.85
N LYS A 18 30.94 -31.78 -8.30
CA LYS A 18 31.91 -30.71 -8.06
C LYS A 18 32.76 -30.58 -9.33
N GLY A 19 32.66 -29.45 -10.01
CA GLY A 19 33.48 -29.08 -11.17
C GLY A 19 33.92 -27.63 -11.05
N GLU A 20 35.19 -27.45 -10.70
CA GLU A 20 36.10 -26.37 -11.09
C GLU A 20 35.57 -24.93 -11.19
N LEU A 21 35.76 -24.14 -10.11
CA LEU A 21 35.87 -22.68 -10.23
C LEU A 21 37.20 -22.34 -10.92
N ARG A 22 37.16 -22.07 -12.22
CA ARG A 22 38.19 -21.28 -12.89
C ARG A 22 37.86 -19.80 -12.70
N THR A 23 38.77 -19.06 -12.07
CA THR A 23 38.77 -17.61 -11.95
C THR A 23 38.88 -16.97 -13.33
N ALA A 24 37.74 -16.50 -13.86
CA ALA A 24 37.74 -15.60 -15.02
C ALA A 24 38.18 -14.22 -14.56
N ALA A 25 39.26 -13.73 -15.18
CA ALA A 25 39.79 -12.39 -15.03
C ALA A 25 38.72 -11.32 -15.30
N ARG A 26 38.71 -10.27 -14.47
CA ARG A 26 37.87 -9.07 -14.67
C ARG A 26 38.23 -8.39 -15.99
N PRO A 27 37.29 -8.13 -16.90
CA PRO A 27 37.55 -7.21 -17.99
C PRO A 27 37.55 -5.76 -17.48
N ASP A 28 38.45 -5.02 -18.10
CA ASP A 28 38.84 -3.63 -17.88
C ASP A 28 37.66 -2.64 -17.81
N ARG A 29 37.73 -1.70 -16.85
CA ARG A 29 36.76 -0.60 -16.68
C ARG A 29 37.09 0.53 -17.66
N GLY A 30 36.88 0.29 -18.95
CA GLY A 30 36.89 1.33 -19.98
C GLY A 30 35.58 2.13 -20.00
N GLY A 31 35.60 3.37 -19.52
CA GLY A 31 34.45 4.28 -19.53
C GLY A 31 34.12 4.84 -20.92
N GLY A 32 33.22 4.17 -21.65
CA GLY A 32 32.77 4.61 -22.98
C GLY A 32 31.72 5.75 -22.97
N PRO A 33 31.63 6.55 -24.04
CA PRO A 33 30.77 7.75 -24.15
C PRO A 33 29.26 7.45 -24.07
N ALA A 34 28.82 6.23 -24.35
CA ALA A 34 27.41 5.82 -24.30
C ALA A 34 26.79 5.81 -22.89
N ARG A 35 27.60 5.72 -21.81
CA ARG A 35 27.10 5.84 -20.42
C ARG A 35 26.81 7.29 -20.02
N LYS A 36 27.53 8.27 -20.59
CA LYS A 36 27.29 9.69 -20.28
C LYS A 36 25.98 10.21 -20.88
N ALA A 37 25.55 9.68 -22.02
CA ALA A 37 24.27 10.03 -22.65
C ALA A 37 23.06 9.59 -21.80
N ARG A 38 23.04 8.32 -21.32
CA ARG A 38 21.95 7.80 -20.47
C ARG A 38 21.84 8.50 -19.11
N GLY A 39 22.97 8.98 -18.56
CA GLY A 39 22.98 9.74 -17.32
C GLY A 39 22.32 11.12 -17.44
N ARG A 40 22.41 11.78 -18.60
CA ARG A 40 21.76 13.08 -18.85
C ARG A 40 20.26 12.94 -19.13
N GLU A 41 19.85 11.87 -19.79
CA GLU A 41 18.44 11.61 -20.13
C GLU A 41 17.60 11.23 -18.89
N LEU A 42 18.16 10.40 -17.99
CA LEU A 42 17.57 10.13 -16.68
C LEU A 42 17.50 11.38 -15.78
N GLN A 43 18.43 12.33 -15.93
CA GLN A 43 18.42 13.58 -15.19
C GLN A 43 17.40 14.59 -15.76
N ALA A 44 17.07 14.52 -17.06
CA ALA A 44 16.04 15.33 -17.70
C ALA A 44 14.62 14.85 -17.33
N HIS A 45 14.37 13.53 -17.33
CA HIS A 45 13.07 12.99 -16.89
C HIS A 45 12.76 13.28 -15.42
N ARG A 46 13.78 13.33 -14.57
CA ARG A 46 13.62 13.68 -13.15
C ARG A 46 13.16 15.13 -12.94
N ARG A 47 13.58 16.06 -13.82
CA ARG A 47 13.16 17.47 -13.76
C ARG A 47 11.75 17.70 -14.29
N HIS A 48 11.26 16.89 -15.23
CA HIS A 48 9.87 16.98 -15.70
C HIS A 48 8.87 16.41 -14.67
N ALA A 49 9.23 15.36 -13.94
CA ALA A 49 8.36 14.79 -12.89
C ALA A 49 8.16 15.71 -11.67
N GLU A 50 9.06 16.67 -11.46
CA GLU A 50 9.00 17.63 -10.34
C GLU A 50 8.13 18.86 -10.68
N GLY A 51 7.78 19.09 -11.95
CA GLY A 51 7.06 20.29 -12.41
C GLY A 51 5.52 20.17 -12.48
N GLU A 52 4.95 18.97 -12.37
CA GLU A 52 3.50 18.76 -12.58
C GLU A 52 2.70 18.59 -11.28
N GLY A 53 3.35 18.71 -10.13
CA GLY A 53 2.74 18.57 -8.80
C GLY A 53 2.05 19.83 -8.25
N GLU A 54 2.08 20.95 -8.98
CA GLU A 54 1.67 22.26 -8.45
C GLU A 54 0.15 22.55 -8.60
N LEU A 55 -0.58 21.85 -9.47
CA LEU A 55 -1.93 22.29 -9.87
C LEU A 55 -3.09 21.86 -8.95
N HIS A 56 -2.87 21.09 -7.90
CA HIS A 56 -3.96 20.63 -7.01
C HIS A 56 -3.68 20.69 -5.50
N GLY A 57 -2.74 21.52 -5.04
CA GLY A 57 -2.65 21.95 -3.63
C GLY A 57 -2.50 20.88 -2.54
N LEU A 58 -2.41 19.60 -2.89
CA LEU A 58 -2.19 18.49 -1.97
C LEU A 58 -0.76 18.00 -2.19
N ARG A 59 0.18 18.60 -1.44
CA ARG A 59 1.53 18.03 -1.27
C ARG A 59 1.38 16.55 -0.94
N ARG A 60 2.01 15.69 -1.75
CA ARG A 60 2.22 14.28 -1.40
C ARG A 60 2.92 14.24 -0.05
N GLN A 61 2.18 13.91 1.01
CA GLN A 61 2.79 13.54 2.27
C GLN A 61 3.34 12.13 2.12
N THR A 62 4.58 12.03 1.64
CA THR A 62 5.38 10.81 1.77
C THR A 62 5.71 10.62 3.24
N GLY A 63 4.80 10.07 4.05
CA GLY A 63 5.16 9.76 5.44
C GLY A 63 4.09 9.67 6.52
N VAL A 64 2.90 9.14 6.25
CA VAL A 64 2.04 8.63 7.35
C VAL A 64 1.86 7.13 7.18
N ALA A 65 2.98 6.39 7.25
CA ALA A 65 2.97 4.95 7.47
C ALA A 65 2.87 4.68 8.99
N GLY A 66 1.70 4.95 9.56
CA GLY A 66 1.37 4.61 10.96
C GLY A 66 0.36 3.46 10.99
N PRO A 67 0.60 2.36 11.72
CA PRO A 67 -0.34 1.26 11.80
C PRO A 67 -1.53 1.65 12.68
N GLY A 68 -2.59 2.21 12.09
CA GLY A 68 -3.89 2.26 12.76
C GLY A 68 -4.79 3.46 12.52
N ALA A 69 -4.31 4.55 11.91
CA ALA A 69 -5.10 5.74 11.66
C ALA A 69 -5.24 5.96 10.15
N ALA A 70 -6.49 5.88 9.65
CA ALA A 70 -6.94 6.45 8.38
C ALA A 70 -5.91 6.40 7.22
N GLN A 71 -5.40 5.22 6.90
CA GLN A 71 -4.61 5.07 5.67
C GLN A 71 -5.58 5.29 4.51
N GLN A 72 -5.38 6.38 3.76
CA GLN A 72 -6.14 6.68 2.56
C GLN A 72 -6.02 5.46 1.64
N CYS A 73 -7.13 4.85 1.29
CA CYS A 73 -7.10 3.65 0.47
C CYS A 73 -6.67 4.04 -0.95
N GLU A 74 -5.43 3.68 -1.28
CA GLU A 74 -4.78 3.93 -2.56
C GLU A 74 -5.55 3.36 -3.76
N LEU A 75 -6.43 2.39 -3.52
CA LEU A 75 -7.34 1.80 -4.50
C LEU A 75 -8.18 2.84 -5.26
N HIS A 76 -8.49 3.98 -4.61
CA HIS A 76 -9.29 5.05 -5.21
C HIS A 76 -8.46 6.07 -6.00
N TRP A 77 -7.13 5.96 -5.99
CA TRP A 77 -6.27 6.89 -6.72
C TRP A 77 -6.16 6.50 -8.20
N LYS A 78 -6.25 7.51 -9.07
CA LYS A 78 -6.19 7.32 -10.52
C LYS A 78 -4.88 6.65 -10.94
N ASN A 79 -3.75 7.10 -10.40
CA ASN A 79 -2.40 6.68 -10.85
C ASN A 79 -1.66 5.84 -9.80
N ASN A 80 -2.36 4.94 -9.11
CA ASN A 80 -1.73 3.97 -8.21
C ASN A 80 -1.94 2.55 -8.74
N TYR A 81 -0.85 1.80 -8.85
CA TYR A 81 -0.85 0.45 -9.39
C TYR A 81 0.23 -0.40 -8.71
N THR A 82 -0.06 -1.69 -8.58
CA THR A 82 0.90 -2.74 -8.22
C THR A 82 1.04 -3.69 -9.40
N ILE A 83 2.25 -4.05 -9.77
CA ILE A 83 2.52 -4.94 -10.91
C ILE A 83 3.18 -6.20 -10.35
N ASP A 84 2.67 -7.36 -10.71
CA ASP A 84 3.27 -8.64 -10.31
C ASP A 84 4.35 -9.10 -11.31
N PRO A 85 5.15 -10.15 -10.99
CA PRO A 85 6.23 -10.61 -11.86
C PRO A 85 5.77 -11.09 -13.24
N GLU A 86 4.52 -11.54 -13.37
CA GLU A 86 3.96 -11.94 -14.66
C GLU A 86 3.48 -10.74 -15.50
N GLY A 87 3.50 -9.53 -14.94
CA GLY A 87 3.09 -8.31 -15.63
C GLY A 87 1.60 -7.99 -15.51
N ARG A 88 0.86 -8.67 -14.63
CA ARG A 88 -0.52 -8.29 -14.30
C ARG A 88 -0.52 -7.05 -13.40
N VAL A 89 -1.42 -6.12 -13.72
CA VAL A 89 -1.53 -4.82 -13.06
C VAL A 89 -2.73 -4.83 -12.13
N TYR A 90 -2.56 -4.39 -10.89
CA TYR A 90 -3.58 -4.37 -9.84
C TYR A 90 -3.72 -2.97 -9.25
N LYS A 91 -4.93 -2.61 -8.81
CA LYS A 91 -5.18 -1.35 -8.07
C LYS A 91 -4.89 -1.44 -6.57
N CYS A 92 -4.77 -2.64 -6.02
CA CYS A 92 -4.57 -2.84 -4.59
C CYS A 92 -3.43 -3.84 -4.35
N PRO A 93 -2.36 -3.47 -3.64
CA PRO A 93 -1.22 -4.35 -3.39
C PRO A 93 -1.60 -5.58 -2.56
N VAL A 94 -2.64 -5.47 -1.72
CA VAL A 94 -3.10 -6.56 -0.84
C VAL A 94 -3.58 -7.79 -1.64
N VAL A 95 -4.03 -7.60 -2.87
CA VAL A 95 -4.58 -8.68 -3.72
C VAL A 95 -3.73 -8.97 -4.95
N ALA A 96 -2.52 -8.40 -5.02
CA ALA A 96 -1.61 -8.65 -6.14
C ALA A 96 -1.26 -10.14 -6.25
N GLY A 97 -1.23 -10.65 -7.47
CA GLY A 97 -0.99 -12.07 -7.75
C GLY A 97 -2.23 -12.97 -7.69
N ILE A 98 -3.42 -12.45 -7.34
CA ILE A 98 -4.67 -13.21 -7.41
C ILE A 98 -5.27 -13.05 -8.82
N PRO A 99 -5.42 -14.14 -9.60
CA PRO A 99 -6.03 -14.06 -10.92
C PRO A 99 -7.50 -13.59 -10.86
N GLY A 100 -7.90 -12.74 -11.79
CA GLY A 100 -9.23 -12.14 -11.87
C GLY A 100 -9.37 -10.83 -11.09
N LEU A 101 -8.34 -10.40 -10.36
CA LEU A 101 -8.31 -9.11 -9.66
C LEU A 101 -7.45 -8.05 -10.36
N GLU A 102 -6.78 -8.42 -11.44
CA GLU A 102 -6.02 -7.51 -12.28
C GLU A 102 -6.94 -6.57 -13.06
N VAL A 103 -6.49 -5.33 -13.22
CA VAL A 103 -7.16 -4.30 -14.03
C VAL A 103 -6.59 -4.22 -15.44
N ALA A 104 -5.34 -4.65 -15.63
CA ALA A 104 -4.67 -4.63 -16.93
C ALA A 104 -3.48 -5.61 -16.94
N HIS A 105 -2.78 -5.66 -18.07
CA HIS A 105 -1.51 -6.34 -18.21
C HIS A 105 -0.52 -5.38 -18.87
N VAL A 106 0.73 -5.31 -18.41
CA VAL A 106 1.72 -4.32 -18.89
C VAL A 106 2.06 -4.45 -20.37
N ALA A 107 2.01 -5.68 -20.90
CA ALA A 107 2.20 -5.95 -22.33
C ALA A 107 0.89 -5.85 -23.14
N GLY A 108 -0.24 -5.60 -22.50
CA GLY A 108 -1.54 -5.49 -23.14
C GLY A 108 -1.76 -4.10 -23.74
N THR A 109 -2.51 -4.03 -24.84
CA THR A 109 -2.92 -2.77 -25.50
C THR A 109 -4.36 -2.38 -25.16
N GLY A 110 -5.08 -3.22 -24.41
CA GLY A 110 -6.45 -2.97 -24.00
C GLY A 110 -6.56 -1.88 -22.92
N PRO A 111 -7.75 -1.26 -22.77
CA PRO A 111 -7.99 -0.29 -21.72
C PRO A 111 -7.94 -0.93 -20.33
N GLU A 112 -7.67 -0.12 -19.31
CA GLU A 112 -7.79 -0.52 -17.92
C GLU A 112 -9.25 -0.89 -17.58
N LYS A 113 -9.45 -2.06 -16.97
CA LYS A 113 -10.73 -2.50 -16.43
C LYS A 113 -11.03 -1.77 -15.13
N VAL A 114 -12.32 -1.60 -14.82
CA VAL A 114 -12.73 -1.18 -13.47
C VAL A 114 -12.18 -2.17 -12.44
N ALA A 115 -11.55 -1.66 -11.39
CA ALA A 115 -11.02 -2.52 -10.32
C ALA A 115 -12.15 -3.37 -9.71
N PRO A 116 -11.99 -4.71 -9.68
CA PRO A 116 -13.06 -5.60 -9.18
C PRO A 116 -13.53 -5.27 -7.76
N LEU A 117 -12.60 -4.89 -6.88
CA LEU A 117 -12.89 -4.52 -5.49
C LEU A 117 -13.79 -3.28 -5.35
N VAL A 118 -13.87 -2.41 -6.37
CA VAL A 118 -14.71 -1.21 -6.35
C VAL A 118 -15.90 -1.29 -7.30
N ALA A 119 -15.95 -2.30 -8.16
CA ALA A 119 -16.97 -2.43 -9.19
C ALA A 119 -18.40 -2.47 -8.62
N LEU A 120 -18.58 -3.11 -7.46
CA LEU A 120 -19.88 -3.21 -6.77
C LEU A 120 -20.20 -2.02 -5.85
N ARG A 121 -19.32 -1.01 -5.81
CA ARG A 121 -19.49 0.21 -4.99
C ARG A 121 -19.93 -0.08 -3.55
N PRO A 122 -19.24 -0.97 -2.79
CA PRO A 122 -19.71 -1.43 -1.48
C PRO A 122 -19.93 -0.29 -0.46
N TRP A 123 -19.23 0.83 -0.62
CA TRP A 123 -19.36 2.01 0.24
C TRP A 123 -20.71 2.72 0.14
N GLU A 124 -21.53 2.46 -0.88
CA GLU A 124 -22.89 3.01 -0.96
C GLU A 124 -23.78 2.51 0.17
N LYS A 125 -23.49 1.32 0.71
CA LYS A 125 -24.17 0.75 1.88
C LYS A 125 -23.88 1.55 3.17
N CYS A 126 -22.93 2.49 3.16
CA CYS A 126 -22.60 3.30 4.34
C CYS A 126 -23.59 4.44 4.63
N GLY A 127 -24.42 4.85 3.66
CA GLY A 127 -25.33 5.99 3.81
C GLY A 127 -24.58 7.28 4.21
N ASP A 128 -25.18 8.07 5.10
CA ASP A 128 -24.66 9.36 5.56
C ASP A 128 -23.58 9.24 6.65
N CYS A 129 -22.71 8.24 6.55
CA CYS A 129 -21.65 8.02 7.52
C CYS A 129 -20.64 9.19 7.49
N PRO A 130 -20.40 9.91 8.61
CA PRO A 130 -19.50 11.06 8.63
C PRO A 130 -18.03 10.70 8.34
N TYR A 131 -17.69 9.41 8.49
CA TYR A 131 -16.33 8.91 8.21
C TYR A 131 -16.12 8.49 6.75
N LEU A 132 -17.17 8.48 5.91
CA LEU A 132 -17.06 8.02 4.53
C LEU A 132 -16.01 8.78 3.70
N PRO A 133 -15.87 10.12 3.79
CA PRO A 133 -14.85 10.85 3.03
C PRO A 133 -13.41 10.43 3.34
N VAL A 134 -13.18 9.84 4.52
CA VAL A 134 -11.86 9.41 4.98
C VAL A 134 -11.66 7.90 4.79
N CYS A 135 -12.69 7.12 5.09
CA CYS A 135 -12.63 5.66 5.13
C CYS A 135 -12.89 5.02 3.77
N VAL A 136 -13.80 5.59 2.97
CA VAL A 136 -14.21 5.11 1.63
C VAL A 136 -14.56 3.60 1.62
N GLY A 137 -15.25 3.12 2.66
CA GLY A 137 -15.60 1.70 2.80
C GLY A 137 -14.50 0.83 3.43
N GLY A 138 -13.37 1.40 3.83
CA GLY A 138 -12.28 0.74 4.53
C GLY A 138 -11.35 -0.05 3.62
N CYS A 139 -10.58 -0.98 4.19
CA CYS A 139 -9.68 -1.84 3.41
C CYS A 139 -10.46 -2.95 2.68
N LEU A 140 -10.93 -2.66 1.45
CA LEU A 140 -11.70 -3.61 0.63
C LEU A 140 -10.91 -4.86 0.28
N GLY A 141 -9.62 -4.73 -0.09
CA GLY A 141 -8.75 -5.88 -0.34
C GLY A 141 -8.59 -6.78 0.90
N GLY A 142 -8.42 -6.17 2.08
CA GLY A 142 -8.36 -6.91 3.35
C GLY A 142 -9.68 -7.57 3.73
N LYS A 143 -10.84 -6.97 3.38
CA LYS A 143 -12.15 -7.61 3.56
C LYS A 143 -12.30 -8.80 2.62
N TYR A 144 -11.93 -8.64 1.35
CA TYR A 144 -11.95 -9.69 0.35
C TYR A 144 -11.09 -10.88 0.78
N LEU A 145 -9.84 -10.69 1.20
CA LEU A 145 -8.98 -11.80 1.66
C LEU A 145 -9.58 -12.57 2.85
N LYS A 146 -10.36 -11.90 3.71
CA LYS A 146 -10.99 -12.54 4.87
C LYS A 146 -12.28 -13.28 4.55
N THR A 147 -13.01 -12.87 3.52
CA THR A 147 -14.41 -13.30 3.30
C THR A 147 -14.69 -13.82 1.90
N GLY A 148 -13.81 -13.58 0.94
CA GLY A 148 -14.04 -13.78 -0.49
C GLY A 148 -15.07 -12.82 -1.11
N ARG A 149 -15.64 -11.90 -0.32
CA ARG A 149 -16.76 -11.03 -0.74
C ARG A 149 -16.24 -9.66 -1.20
N MET A 150 -16.82 -9.13 -2.27
CA MET A 150 -16.53 -7.78 -2.80
C MET A 150 -17.67 -6.78 -2.57
N ASP A 151 -18.81 -7.26 -2.09
CA ASP A 151 -20.01 -6.44 -1.84
C ASP A 151 -20.06 -5.88 -0.42
N GLU A 152 -19.01 -6.09 0.39
CA GLU A 152 -18.96 -5.68 1.79
C GLU A 152 -17.88 -4.63 2.05
N VAL A 153 -18.16 -3.75 3.01
CA VAL A 153 -17.19 -2.79 3.54
C VAL A 153 -16.38 -3.38 4.68
N ALA A 154 -15.16 -2.88 4.86
CA ALA A 154 -14.35 -3.10 6.06
C ALA A 154 -14.61 -1.98 7.08
N CYS A 155 -15.84 -1.89 7.59
CA CYS A 155 -16.22 -0.85 8.54
C CYS A 155 -15.34 -0.89 9.80
N LYS A 156 -14.89 0.30 10.23
CA LYS A 156 -14.12 0.51 11.48
C LYS A 156 -14.65 1.72 12.25
N LYS A 157 -15.95 2.03 12.12
CA LYS A 157 -16.57 3.22 12.71
C LYS A 157 -16.29 3.30 14.21
N GLU A 158 -16.49 2.21 14.93
CA GLU A 158 -16.28 2.11 16.38
C GLU A 158 -14.83 2.43 16.73
N LYS A 159 -13.88 1.93 15.94
CA LYS A 159 -12.46 2.23 16.13
C LYS A 159 -12.16 3.70 15.85
N TYR A 160 -12.76 4.30 14.82
CA TYR A 160 -12.59 5.72 14.54
C TYR A 160 -13.12 6.58 15.68
N GLU A 161 -14.32 6.31 16.17
CA GLU A 161 -14.93 7.03 17.30
C GLU A 161 -14.06 6.97 18.57
N LEU A 162 -13.60 5.77 18.94
CA LEU A 162 -12.70 5.58 20.09
C LEU A 162 -11.37 6.30 19.90
N SER A 163 -10.75 6.11 18.72
CA SER A 163 -9.43 6.69 18.44
C SER A 163 -9.50 8.21 18.36
N PHE A 164 -10.57 8.79 17.81
CA PHE A 164 -10.73 10.24 17.68
C PHE A 164 -10.90 10.88 19.06
N ARG A 165 -11.76 10.32 19.91
CA ARG A 165 -11.98 10.82 21.28
C ARG A 165 -10.71 10.74 22.12
N GLU A 166 -10.01 9.61 22.10
CA GLU A 166 -8.83 9.44 22.95
C GLU A 166 -7.59 10.15 22.40
N THR A 167 -7.32 10.03 21.10
CA THR A 167 -6.06 10.51 20.52
C THR A 167 -6.04 12.03 20.41
N ILE A 168 -7.16 12.65 20.02
CA ILE A 168 -7.20 14.12 19.88
C ILE A 168 -7.10 14.78 21.24
N VAL A 169 -7.85 14.30 22.24
CA VAL A 169 -7.78 14.85 23.59
C VAL A 169 -6.37 14.69 24.16
N ARG A 170 -5.77 13.50 24.05
CA ARG A 170 -4.39 13.28 24.53
C ARG A 170 -3.38 14.16 23.82
N ARG A 171 -3.46 14.29 22.50
CA ARG A 171 -2.54 15.13 21.72
C ARG A 171 -2.73 16.60 22.04
N TYR A 172 -3.98 17.06 22.13
CA TYR A 172 -4.32 18.43 22.51
C TYR A 172 -3.75 18.77 23.89
N LEU A 173 -3.98 17.92 24.91
CA LEU A 173 -3.45 18.14 26.25
C LEU A 173 -1.92 18.05 26.34
N ALA A 174 -1.27 17.26 25.47
CA ALA A 174 0.17 17.20 25.41
C ALA A 174 0.81 18.43 24.75
N GLU A 175 0.14 19.00 23.74
CA GLU A 175 0.60 20.18 23.00
C GLU A 175 0.21 21.49 23.71
N PHE A 176 -0.93 21.49 24.38
CA PHE A 176 -1.49 22.58 25.17
C PHE A 176 -1.79 22.05 26.59
N PRO A 177 -0.75 21.83 27.42
CA PRO A 177 -0.97 21.45 28.80
C PRO A 177 -1.83 22.52 29.47
N VAL A 178 -2.89 22.10 30.15
CA VAL A 178 -3.75 22.99 30.91
C VAL A 178 -2.93 23.50 32.11
N THR A 179 -2.16 24.56 31.91
CA THR A 179 -1.70 25.40 33.02
C THR A 179 -2.94 26.05 33.59
N GLU A 180 -3.14 25.88 34.89
CA GLU A 180 -4.30 26.30 35.66
C GLU A 180 -5.14 27.38 34.96
N VAL A 181 -6.37 27.00 34.59
CA VAL A 181 -7.41 27.99 34.32
C VAL A 181 -7.41 28.88 35.55
N SER A 182 -7.04 30.16 35.40
CA SER A 182 -7.11 31.11 36.49
C SER A 182 -8.48 30.98 37.10
N SER A 183 -8.53 30.43 38.32
CA SER A 183 -9.72 30.47 39.15
C SER A 183 -10.24 31.90 39.09
N PRO A 184 -11.54 32.16 38.87
CA PRO A 184 -12.05 33.50 39.07
C PRO A 184 -11.77 33.81 40.54
N ALA A 185 -10.72 34.59 40.76
CA ALA A 185 -10.33 35.07 42.06
C ALA A 185 -11.60 35.66 42.66
N THR A 186 -11.99 35.08 43.79
CA THR A 186 -12.89 35.59 44.80
C THR A 186 -13.15 37.08 44.61
N ALA A 187 -14.28 37.43 43.97
CA ALA A 187 -14.79 38.79 44.01
C ALA A 187 -15.23 39.02 45.46
N ALA A 188 -14.31 39.62 46.23
CA ALA A 188 -14.48 39.94 47.63
C ALA A 188 -15.74 40.80 47.82
N ALA A 189 -16.52 40.40 48.82
CA ALA A 189 -17.59 41.17 49.45
C ALA A 189 -17.01 42.26 50.36
#